data_AF-A0A2G9YU41-F1
#
_entry.id   AF-A0A2G9YU41-F1
#
_cell.length_a   1.000
_cell.length_b   1.000
_cell.length_c   1.000
_cell.angle_alpha   90.00
_cell.angle_beta   90.00
_cell.angle_gamma   90.00
#
_symmetry.space_group_name_H-M   'P 1'
#
loop_
_entity.id
_entity.type
_entity.pdbx_description
1 polymer ?
#
loop_
_entity_poly.entity_id
_entity_poly.type
_entity_poly.pdbx_seq_one_letter_code
_entity_poly.pdbx_strand_id
1 'polypeptide(L)'
;MRAKEAFALIELLVVVAIIGLLASVVLVTISNQREKARIAGVLKFSFGLQHALGDSVVGIWSFEEASGQLKDSSGYGNDGVYNGALWQQTGSPTRTYALGFDGSDDFVNVSNSANLNITDAITIEAWIKPGFQQSGGQAVNWYDVYGPSGTNEVVQIGDMYVARNTNTAGTNNDGVNSWGGAISWADGLTWLDKDDWRMPTMDELSTIYTNRASIGTYRASTYWSATDTGPINAVNIYFFNGYVNVSSKGGNRYVRAVRTANISYVPCTQKPEILNKGSDAYSLRLSLDTSILYGYISGNEITASISNPTDWHHVVMTFNGTKQQLFVDGNLKNTTTLGGKIVANINNVTIGNAFSGSIDEARIYSRALTAVEIQQHYAEGAGRHLADAK
;
A
#
# COMPACT_ATOMS: atom_id res chain seq x y z
N MET A 1 45.99 -31.25 28.52
CA MET A 1 44.64 -30.66 28.64
C MET A 1 44.39 -29.81 27.40
N ARG A 2 43.47 -30.22 26.51
CA ARG A 2 43.02 -29.38 25.39
C ARG A 2 42.10 -28.31 25.96
N ALA A 3 42.44 -27.03 25.79
CA ALA A 3 41.53 -25.94 26.08
C ALA A 3 40.30 -26.09 25.16
N LYS A 4 39.10 -26.19 25.75
CA LYS A 4 37.86 -26.03 24.99
C LYS A 4 37.76 -24.54 24.68
N GLU A 5 37.97 -24.18 23.43
CA GLU A 5 37.71 -22.83 22.94
C GLU A 5 36.21 -22.53 23.14
N ALA A 6 35.91 -21.53 23.96
CA ALA A 6 34.55 -21.05 24.15
C ALA A 6 34.16 -20.26 22.89
N PHE A 7 33.11 -20.70 22.22
CA PHE A 7 32.57 -20.08 21.01
C PHE A 7 32.16 -18.64 21.31
N ALA A 8 32.66 -17.67 20.55
CA ALA A 8 32.33 -16.26 20.80
C ALA A 8 30.89 -15.97 20.35
N LEU A 9 30.16 -15.15 21.10
CA LEU A 9 28.75 -14.84 20.85
C LEU A 9 28.52 -14.24 19.45
N ILE A 10 29.52 -13.54 18.93
CA ILE A 10 29.50 -12.98 17.58
C ILE A 10 29.63 -14.05 16.47
N GLU A 11 30.39 -15.11 16.72
CA GLU A 11 30.53 -16.24 15.78
C GLU A 11 29.21 -17.01 15.68
N LEU A 12 28.50 -17.15 16.80
CA LEU A 12 27.17 -17.78 16.82
C LEU A 12 26.15 -16.94 16.03
N LEU A 13 26.17 -15.61 16.19
CA LEU A 13 25.29 -14.70 15.45
C LEU A 13 25.54 -14.74 13.94
N VAL A 14 26.81 -14.77 13.52
CA VAL A 14 27.18 -14.87 12.09
C VAL A 14 26.67 -16.18 11.50
N VAL A 15 26.79 -17.30 12.23
CA VAL A 15 26.30 -18.61 11.77
C VAL A 15 24.78 -18.60 11.61
N VAL A 16 24.02 -18.05 12.56
CA VAL A 16 22.55 -17.99 12.48
C VAL A 16 22.09 -17.09 11.32
N ALA A 17 22.76 -15.95 11.09
CA ALA A 17 22.45 -15.06 9.97
C ALA A 17 22.67 -15.73 8.60
N ILE A 18 23.77 -16.47 8.45
CA ILE A 18 24.07 -17.22 7.20
C ILE A 18 23.03 -18.32 6.97
N ILE A 19 22.63 -19.04 8.03
CA ILE A 19 21.60 -20.09 7.92
C ILE A 19 20.25 -19.48 7.51
N GLY A 20 19.88 -18.32 8.06
CA GLY A 20 18.66 -17.59 7.66
C GLY A 20 18.66 -17.18 6.19
N LEU A 21 19.78 -16.64 5.70
CA LEU A 21 19.98 -16.28 4.29
C LEU A 21 19.89 -17.50 3.36
N LEU A 22 20.55 -18.60 3.72
CA LEU A 22 20.53 -19.83 2.92
C LEU A 22 19.11 -20.44 2.90
N ALA A 23 18.37 -20.37 4.00
CA ALA A 23 17.00 -20.85 4.07
C ALA A 23 16.04 -20.03 3.19
N SER A 24 16.21 -18.70 3.09
CA SER A 24 15.35 -17.84 2.28
C SER A 24 15.55 -18.05 0.78
N VAL A 25 16.80 -18.27 0.33
CA VAL A 25 17.10 -18.60 -1.08
C VAL A 25 16.52 -19.96 -1.48
N VAL A 26 16.56 -20.93 -0.58
CA VAL A 26 15.99 -22.26 -0.79
C VAL A 26 14.45 -22.22 -0.85
N LEU A 27 13.79 -21.28 -0.18
CA LEU A 27 12.33 -21.13 -0.16
C LEU A 27 11.72 -20.89 -1.56
N VAL A 28 12.46 -20.22 -2.44
CA VAL A 28 12.03 -19.86 -3.81
C VAL A 28 11.98 -21.09 -4.73
N THR A 29 12.57 -22.23 -4.34
CA THR A 29 12.75 -23.40 -5.23
C THR A 29 11.96 -24.66 -4.85
N ILE A 30 11.18 -24.67 -3.76
CA ILE A 30 10.54 -25.89 -3.26
C ILE A 30 9.02 -25.92 -3.51
N SER A 31 8.54 -27.03 -4.07
CA SER A 31 7.13 -27.28 -4.42
C SER A 31 6.31 -27.98 -3.32
N ASN A 32 6.94 -28.66 -2.36
CA ASN A 32 6.25 -29.51 -1.37
C ASN A 32 5.88 -28.75 -0.06
N GLN A 33 4.60 -28.81 0.31
CA GLN A 33 3.99 -28.07 1.44
C GLN A 33 4.46 -28.55 2.83
N ARG A 34 4.83 -29.84 2.99
CA ARG A 34 5.28 -30.37 4.29
C ARG A 34 6.69 -29.89 4.68
N GLU A 35 7.58 -29.71 3.69
CA GLU A 35 8.92 -29.16 3.92
C GLU A 35 8.88 -27.66 4.16
N LYS A 36 7.97 -26.92 3.49
CA LYS A 36 7.67 -25.53 3.83
C LYS A 36 7.22 -25.36 5.28
N ALA A 37 6.30 -26.21 5.75
CA ALA A 37 5.85 -26.17 7.14
C ALA A 37 6.97 -26.51 8.14
N ARG A 38 7.84 -27.49 7.83
CA ARG A 38 8.97 -27.86 8.68
C ARG A 38 10.03 -26.74 8.78
N ILE A 39 10.33 -26.06 7.66
CA ILE A 39 11.29 -24.95 7.63
C ILE A 39 10.68 -23.65 8.18
N ALA A 40 9.39 -23.39 7.98
CA ALA A 40 8.66 -22.32 8.66
C ALA A 40 8.67 -22.51 10.19
N GLY A 41 8.64 -23.75 10.67
CA GLY A 41 8.86 -24.07 12.09
C GLY A 41 10.27 -23.72 12.59
N VAL A 42 11.30 -23.88 11.74
CA VAL A 42 12.69 -23.49 12.04
C VAL A 42 12.88 -21.97 11.97
N LEU A 43 12.22 -21.27 11.04
CA LEU A 43 12.16 -19.81 10.99
C LEU A 43 11.44 -19.23 12.22
N LYS A 44 10.29 -19.81 12.60
CA LYS A 44 9.60 -19.46 13.85
C LYS A 44 10.47 -19.71 15.08
N PHE A 45 11.29 -20.75 15.07
CA PHE A 45 12.27 -21.02 16.14
C PHE A 45 13.43 -20.02 16.13
N SER A 46 13.95 -19.61 14.96
CA SER A 46 14.98 -18.56 14.87
C SER A 46 14.44 -17.20 15.28
N PHE A 47 13.19 -16.88 14.94
CA PHE A 47 12.47 -15.70 15.45
C PHE A 47 12.26 -15.78 16.96
N GLY A 48 11.90 -16.96 17.48
CA GLY A 48 11.83 -17.21 18.92
C GLY A 48 13.17 -17.05 19.64
N LEU A 49 14.29 -17.40 18.97
CA LEU A 49 15.65 -17.19 19.50
C LEU A 49 16.06 -15.70 19.44
N GLN A 50 15.67 -14.97 18.39
CA GLN A 50 15.84 -13.51 18.31
C GLN A 50 15.04 -12.79 19.40
N HIS A 51 13.80 -13.24 19.66
CA HIS A 51 12.93 -12.74 20.73
C HIS A 51 13.55 -12.96 22.12
N ALA A 52 14.14 -14.14 22.36
CA ALA A 52 14.80 -14.49 23.62
C ALA A 52 16.15 -13.78 23.85
N LEU A 53 16.76 -13.19 22.80
CA LEU A 53 18.05 -12.50 22.85
C LEU A 53 17.93 -10.97 22.92
N GLY A 54 16.73 -10.43 23.16
CA GLY A 54 16.51 -9.00 23.35
C GLY A 54 16.09 -8.28 22.07
N ASP A 55 15.14 -8.87 21.32
CA ASP A 55 14.45 -8.11 20.28
C ASP A 55 13.78 -6.91 20.97
N SER A 56 14.31 -5.72 20.74
CA SER A 56 13.94 -4.50 21.45
C SER A 56 12.56 -3.98 21.04
N VAL A 57 11.64 -4.89 20.69
CA VAL A 57 10.25 -4.63 20.36
C VAL A 57 9.50 -4.24 21.63
N VAL A 58 8.90 -3.06 21.61
CA VAL A 58 8.22 -2.46 22.77
C VAL A 58 6.71 -2.38 22.57
N GLY A 59 6.20 -2.80 21.41
CA GLY A 59 4.78 -2.95 21.16
C GLY A 59 4.54 -3.89 19.98
N ILE A 60 3.65 -4.87 20.15
CA ILE A 60 3.17 -5.76 19.08
C ILE A 60 1.64 -5.84 19.17
N TRP A 61 0.97 -5.34 18.15
CA TRP A 61 -0.48 -5.46 17.99
C TRP A 61 -0.78 -6.30 16.75
N SER A 62 -1.11 -7.56 16.98
CA SER A 62 -1.33 -8.55 15.90
C SER A 62 -2.70 -8.44 15.24
N PHE A 63 -3.70 -7.91 15.95
CA PHE A 63 -5.09 -7.83 15.49
C PHE A 63 -5.74 -9.19 15.17
N GLU A 64 -5.40 -10.23 15.94
CA GLU A 64 -5.94 -11.59 15.79
C GLU A 64 -6.93 -12.00 16.90
N GLU A 65 -7.22 -11.11 17.86
CA GLU A 65 -8.07 -11.41 19.03
C GLU A 65 -9.56 -11.57 18.69
N ALA A 66 -9.99 -11.08 17.51
CA ALA A 66 -11.35 -11.12 16.98
C ALA A 66 -12.42 -10.36 17.78
N SER A 67 -12.13 -9.98 19.04
CA SER A 67 -12.99 -9.22 19.94
C SER A 67 -12.21 -8.82 21.21
N GLY A 68 -12.78 -7.92 22.02
CA GLY A 68 -12.25 -7.61 23.35
C GLY A 68 -11.25 -6.46 23.34
N GLN A 69 -10.28 -6.46 24.26
CA GLN A 69 -9.21 -5.46 24.26
C GLN A 69 -8.10 -5.87 23.29
N LEU A 70 -7.48 -4.91 22.62
CA LEU A 70 -6.31 -5.16 21.78
C LEU A 70 -5.09 -5.42 22.67
N LYS A 71 -4.43 -6.58 22.52
CA LYS A 71 -3.35 -6.98 23.42
C LYS A 71 -1.98 -6.70 22.84
N ASP A 72 -1.10 -6.16 23.67
CA ASP A 72 0.31 -6.04 23.36
C ASP A 72 1.03 -7.35 23.65
N SER A 73 1.50 -8.00 22.59
CA SER A 73 2.24 -9.27 22.69
C SER A 73 3.74 -9.10 22.89
N SER A 74 4.26 -7.88 23.02
CA SER A 74 5.69 -7.61 23.26
C SER A 74 6.13 -7.88 24.70
N GLY A 75 5.18 -8.07 25.63
CA GLY A 75 5.46 -8.28 27.05
C GLY A 75 5.63 -6.98 27.86
N TYR A 76 5.41 -5.83 27.23
CA TYR A 76 5.54 -4.51 27.84
C TYR A 76 4.21 -3.90 28.34
N GLY A 77 3.10 -4.58 28.08
CA GLY A 77 1.78 -4.21 28.60
C GLY A 77 1.19 -2.97 27.93
N ASN A 78 1.64 -2.64 26.72
CA ASN A 78 1.15 -1.51 25.93
C ASN A 78 -0.18 -1.86 25.20
N ASP A 79 -1.14 -2.40 25.95
CA ASP A 79 -2.46 -2.79 25.43
C ASP A 79 -3.20 -1.59 24.82
N GLY A 80 -3.95 -1.84 23.76
CA GLY A 80 -4.74 -0.84 23.05
C GLY A 80 -6.23 -0.91 23.39
N VAL A 81 -6.88 0.26 23.34
CA VAL A 81 -8.34 0.40 23.36
C VAL A 81 -8.77 0.99 22.04
N TYR A 82 -9.56 0.26 21.25
CA TYR A 82 -10.10 0.75 19.99
C TYR A 82 -11.45 1.46 20.19
N ASN A 83 -11.68 2.50 19.39
CA ASN A 83 -12.94 3.23 19.26
C ASN A 83 -13.41 3.11 17.81
N GLY A 84 -14.64 2.63 17.61
CA GLY A 84 -15.29 2.52 16.29
C GLY A 84 -14.73 1.43 15.35
N ALA A 85 -13.42 1.19 15.39
CA ALA A 85 -12.74 0.22 14.54
C ALA A 85 -13.30 -1.21 14.68
N LEU A 86 -13.41 -1.90 13.54
CA LEU A 86 -14.08 -3.20 13.43
C LEU A 86 -13.10 -4.31 13.08
N TRP A 87 -13.22 -5.46 13.73
CA TRP A 87 -12.48 -6.67 13.37
C TRP A 87 -12.95 -7.17 11.99
N GLN A 88 -12.02 -7.28 11.04
CA GLN A 88 -12.29 -7.69 9.67
C GLN A 88 -11.66 -9.04 9.39
N GLN A 89 -12.46 -9.99 8.89
CA GLN A 89 -11.90 -11.26 8.44
C GLN A 89 -11.10 -11.07 7.16
N THR A 90 -9.85 -11.54 7.16
CA THR A 90 -8.94 -11.36 6.02
C THR A 90 -9.10 -12.43 4.95
N GLY A 91 -9.85 -13.50 5.21
CA GLY A 91 -10.05 -14.63 4.28
C GLY A 91 -8.85 -15.59 4.19
N SER A 92 -7.73 -15.26 4.85
CA SER A 92 -6.51 -16.06 4.87
C SER A 92 -6.66 -17.32 5.73
N PRO A 93 -6.14 -18.49 5.29
CA PRO A 93 -6.17 -19.71 6.11
C PRO A 93 -5.17 -19.65 7.30
N THR A 94 -4.30 -18.65 7.33
CA THR A 94 -3.25 -18.50 8.37
C THR A 94 -3.44 -17.29 9.28
N ARG A 95 -4.41 -16.42 8.94
CA ARG A 95 -4.84 -15.24 9.70
C ARG A 95 -6.32 -15.10 9.61
N THR A 96 -6.96 -14.86 10.75
CA THR A 96 -8.42 -14.75 10.72
C THR A 96 -8.84 -13.30 10.71
N TYR A 97 -8.06 -12.37 11.27
CA TYR A 97 -8.49 -10.99 11.45
C TYR A 97 -7.41 -9.93 11.14
N ALA A 98 -7.88 -8.75 10.79
CA ALA A 98 -7.17 -7.46 10.81
C ALA A 98 -8.12 -6.42 11.43
N LEU A 99 -7.63 -5.23 11.77
CA LEU A 99 -8.49 -4.17 12.27
C LEU A 99 -8.84 -3.19 11.16
N GLY A 100 -10.13 -3.04 10.90
CA GLY A 100 -10.71 -2.16 9.91
C GLY A 100 -11.05 -0.81 10.50
N PHE A 101 -10.64 0.24 9.79
CA PHE A 101 -10.90 1.63 10.08
C PHE A 101 -11.72 2.18 8.93
N ASP A 102 -12.95 2.55 9.24
CA ASP A 102 -13.34 3.93 9.21
C ASP A 102 -12.74 4.88 8.17
N GLY A 103 -12.04 5.89 8.68
CA GLY A 103 -11.57 7.09 8.00
C GLY A 103 -12.12 8.38 8.62
N SER A 104 -13.10 8.27 9.52
CA SER A 104 -13.78 9.37 10.20
C SER A 104 -13.37 9.50 11.67
N ASP A 105 -13.76 8.55 12.54
CA ASP A 105 -13.54 8.62 13.99
C ASP A 105 -12.97 7.33 14.61
N ASP A 106 -12.62 6.37 13.76
CA ASP A 106 -11.97 5.12 14.17
C ASP A 106 -10.51 5.34 14.57
N PHE A 107 -10.11 4.79 15.73
CA PHE A 107 -8.71 4.73 16.16
C PHE A 107 -8.49 3.67 17.23
N VAL A 108 -7.24 3.23 17.40
CA VAL A 108 -6.76 2.57 18.62
C VAL A 108 -5.98 3.58 19.44
N ASN A 109 -6.30 3.69 20.72
CA ASN A 109 -5.51 4.44 21.69
C ASN A 109 -4.72 3.49 22.59
N VAL A 110 -3.39 3.63 22.54
CA VAL A 110 -2.43 2.96 23.42
C VAL A 110 -1.93 4.00 24.42
N SER A 111 -2.21 3.78 25.70
CA SER A 111 -1.83 4.70 26.77
C SER A 111 -0.31 4.92 26.82
N ASN A 112 0.09 6.16 27.12
CA ASN A 112 1.49 6.51 27.29
C ASN A 112 2.20 5.62 28.34
N SER A 113 3.43 5.24 28.02
CA SER A 113 4.30 4.42 28.85
C SER A 113 5.77 4.77 28.59
N ALA A 114 6.64 4.52 29.57
CA ALA A 114 8.04 4.93 29.50
C ALA A 114 8.82 4.27 28.35
N ASN A 115 8.46 3.03 27.98
CA ASN A 115 9.08 2.29 26.88
C ASN A 115 8.61 2.77 25.49
N LEU A 116 7.51 3.51 25.40
CA LEU A 116 7.09 4.20 24.17
C LEU A 116 7.72 5.59 24.04
N ASN A 117 8.39 6.11 25.08
CA ASN A 117 9.10 7.40 25.08
C ASN A 117 10.53 7.25 24.54
N ILE A 118 10.63 6.70 23.33
CA ILE A 118 11.88 6.35 22.66
C ILE A 118 12.63 7.61 22.24
N THR A 119 13.89 7.77 22.65
CA THR A 119 14.73 8.94 22.34
C THR A 119 15.88 8.68 21.39
N ASP A 120 16.26 7.42 21.18
CA ASP A 120 17.43 7.06 20.37
C ASP A 120 17.00 6.45 19.03
N ALA A 121 17.26 5.16 18.81
CA ALA A 121 16.87 4.48 17.58
C ALA A 121 15.44 3.93 17.67
N ILE A 122 14.73 3.89 16.55
CA ILE A 122 13.36 3.38 16.46
C ILE A 122 13.12 2.65 15.14
N THR A 123 12.23 1.68 15.17
CA THR A 123 11.53 1.18 13.98
C THR A 123 10.04 1.14 14.23
N ILE A 124 9.26 1.58 13.26
CA ILE A 124 7.80 1.48 13.24
C ILE A 124 7.43 0.70 11.99
N GLU A 125 6.64 -0.36 12.12
CA GLU A 125 6.12 -1.11 10.98
C GLU A 125 4.66 -1.48 11.15
N ALA A 126 3.98 -1.65 10.01
CA ALA A 126 2.64 -2.22 9.95
C ALA A 126 2.41 -2.86 8.58
N TRP A 127 1.49 -3.81 8.53
CA TRP A 127 0.79 -4.18 7.30
C TRP A 127 -0.45 -3.30 7.17
N ILE A 128 -0.63 -2.72 5.99
CA ILE A 128 -1.77 -1.85 5.70
C ILE A 128 -2.42 -2.30 4.41
N LYS A 129 -3.75 -2.29 4.38
CA LYS A 129 -4.53 -2.33 3.15
C LYS A 129 -5.40 -1.10 3.13
N PRO A 130 -4.94 -0.02 2.50
CA PRO A 130 -5.73 1.17 2.38
C PRO A 130 -7.06 0.84 1.69
N GLY A 131 -8.16 1.19 2.34
CA GLY A 131 -9.52 1.01 1.88
C GLY A 131 -10.18 2.37 1.64
N PHE A 132 -11.37 2.36 1.04
CA PHE A 132 -12.14 3.58 0.82
C PHE A 132 -13.32 3.65 1.81
N GLN A 133 -13.53 4.82 2.42
CA GLN A 133 -14.64 5.11 3.34
C GLN A 133 -15.98 4.69 2.72
N GLN A 134 -16.79 3.92 3.46
CA GLN A 134 -18.22 3.81 3.20
C GLN A 134 -18.93 4.97 3.92
N SER A 135 -19.73 5.76 3.21
CA SER A 135 -20.75 6.59 3.85
C SER A 135 -22.12 5.96 3.60
N GLY A 136 -22.84 5.61 4.67
CA GLY A 136 -24.26 5.24 4.61
C GLY A 136 -24.62 3.84 4.12
N GLY A 137 -23.73 2.85 4.21
CA GLY A 137 -24.04 1.45 3.87
C GLY A 137 -24.08 1.13 2.37
N GLN A 138 -23.48 1.99 1.55
CA GLN A 138 -23.16 1.70 0.14
C GLN A 138 -21.69 2.01 -0.09
N ALA A 139 -20.99 1.12 -0.82
CA ALA A 139 -19.60 1.33 -1.20
C ALA A 139 -19.51 2.49 -2.20
N VAL A 140 -18.96 3.63 -1.77
CA VAL A 140 -18.69 4.77 -2.65
C VAL A 140 -17.16 4.90 -2.75
N ASN A 141 -16.65 4.88 -3.98
CA ASN A 141 -15.22 5.03 -4.21
C ASN A 141 -14.80 6.45 -3.79
N TRP A 142 -13.76 6.63 -2.99
CA TRP A 142 -13.29 7.97 -2.60
C TRP A 142 -13.02 8.88 -3.82
N TYR A 143 -12.65 8.28 -4.95
CA TYR A 143 -12.50 8.97 -6.23
C TYR A 143 -13.79 9.65 -6.73
N ASP A 144 -14.95 9.12 -6.35
CA ASP A 144 -16.27 9.57 -6.75
C ASP A 144 -16.73 10.81 -5.99
N VAL A 145 -16.22 11.02 -4.77
CA VAL A 145 -16.61 12.15 -3.89
C VAL A 145 -15.50 13.17 -3.74
N TYR A 146 -14.24 12.72 -3.70
CA TYR A 146 -13.06 13.53 -3.42
C TYR A 146 -11.94 13.35 -4.43
N GLY A 147 -12.17 12.57 -5.49
CA GLY A 147 -11.33 12.63 -6.66
C GLY A 147 -11.32 14.06 -7.25
N PRO A 148 -10.41 14.36 -8.17
CA PRO A 148 -10.12 15.71 -8.68
C PRO A 148 -11.28 16.40 -9.42
N SER A 149 -12.46 15.78 -9.46
CA SER A 149 -13.71 16.38 -9.92
C SER A 149 -14.93 16.08 -9.03
N GLY A 150 -14.82 15.26 -7.98
CA GLY A 150 -15.93 14.92 -7.08
C GLY A 150 -17.16 14.31 -7.76
N THR A 151 -16.97 13.69 -8.94
CA THR A 151 -18.03 13.05 -9.72
C THR A 151 -17.61 11.62 -10.09
N ASN A 152 -18.51 10.63 -10.03
CA ASN A 152 -18.24 9.23 -10.45
C ASN A 152 -18.04 9.09 -11.97
N GLU A 153 -17.75 10.18 -12.67
CA GLU A 153 -17.73 10.32 -14.11
C GLU A 153 -16.37 9.96 -14.73
N VAL A 154 -15.31 9.90 -13.91
CA VAL A 154 -13.94 9.55 -14.33
C VAL A 154 -13.23 8.60 -13.36
N VAL A 155 -12.22 7.87 -13.84
CA VAL A 155 -11.30 7.08 -13.01
C VAL A 155 -9.86 7.46 -13.32
N GLN A 156 -9.01 7.57 -12.30
CA GLN A 156 -7.58 7.74 -12.51
C GLN A 156 -6.91 6.38 -12.72
N ILE A 157 -6.07 6.31 -13.74
CA ILE A 157 -5.17 5.18 -13.99
C ILE A 157 -3.79 5.75 -14.27
N GLY A 158 -2.89 5.67 -13.30
CA GLY A 158 -1.58 6.34 -13.38
C GLY A 158 -1.71 7.85 -13.54
N ASP A 159 -1.06 8.40 -14.58
CA ASP A 159 -1.01 9.84 -14.85
C ASP A 159 -2.13 10.34 -15.79
N MET A 160 -3.22 9.57 -15.94
CA MET A 160 -4.37 9.95 -16.78
C MET A 160 -5.71 9.78 -16.06
N TYR A 161 -6.68 10.61 -16.41
CA TYR A 161 -8.09 10.38 -16.13
C TYR A 161 -8.77 9.74 -17.33
N VAL A 162 -9.58 8.72 -17.07
CA VAL A 162 -10.32 7.95 -18.07
C VAL A 162 -11.81 8.13 -17.83
N ALA A 163 -12.54 8.46 -18.90
CA ALA A 163 -14.00 8.58 -18.91
C ALA A 163 -14.70 7.27 -18.47
N ARG A 164 -15.53 7.33 -17.42
CA ARG A 164 -16.43 6.23 -17.02
C ARG A 164 -17.71 6.25 -17.85
N ASN A 165 -18.37 5.10 -17.98
CA ASN A 165 -19.67 5.03 -18.63
C ASN A 165 -20.77 5.20 -17.55
N THR A 166 -21.07 6.44 -17.18
CA THR A 166 -22.17 6.75 -16.25
C THR A 166 -23.38 7.26 -17.01
N ASN A 167 -24.50 6.58 -16.84
CA ASN A 167 -25.75 6.78 -17.57
C ASN A 167 -26.46 8.11 -17.22
N THR A 168 -25.82 8.97 -16.42
CA THR A 168 -26.40 10.16 -15.80
C THR A 168 -26.00 11.47 -16.49
N ALA A 169 -24.92 11.50 -17.28
CA ALA A 169 -24.46 12.71 -17.98
C ALA A 169 -24.87 12.79 -19.47
N GLY A 170 -25.55 11.76 -20.01
CA GLY A 170 -26.06 11.78 -21.39
C GLY A 170 -25.02 11.64 -22.50
N THR A 171 -23.73 11.45 -22.19
CA THR A 171 -22.66 11.22 -23.18
C THR A 171 -22.24 9.75 -23.18
N ASN A 172 -22.60 9.02 -24.23
CA ASN A 172 -22.24 7.61 -24.37
C ASN A 172 -20.73 7.46 -24.68
N ASN A 173 -19.93 7.19 -23.66
CA ASN A 173 -18.48 6.91 -23.77
C ASN A 173 -18.15 5.55 -24.40
N ASP A 174 -19.16 4.82 -24.87
CA ASP A 174 -19.03 3.68 -25.76
C ASP A 174 -19.83 3.95 -27.06
N GLY A 175 -19.75 5.17 -27.60
CA GLY A 175 -20.18 5.48 -28.96
C GLY A 175 -19.21 4.91 -30.00
N VAL A 176 -19.72 4.56 -31.19
CA VAL A 176 -18.87 4.13 -32.30
C VAL A 176 -18.64 5.27 -33.28
N ASN A 177 -17.38 5.52 -33.66
CA ASN A 177 -17.00 6.55 -34.61
C ASN A 177 -15.91 6.06 -35.57
N SER A 178 -15.83 6.68 -36.75
CA SER A 178 -14.65 6.59 -37.60
C SER A 178 -13.43 7.15 -36.86
N TRP A 179 -12.21 6.81 -37.28
CA TRP A 179 -11.02 7.24 -36.54
C TRP A 179 -10.91 8.78 -36.47
N GLY A 180 -11.17 9.48 -37.58
CA GLY A 180 -11.19 10.94 -37.59
C GLY A 180 -12.33 11.53 -36.76
N GLY A 181 -13.52 10.91 -36.82
CA GLY A 181 -14.66 11.32 -35.99
C GLY A 181 -14.42 11.09 -34.50
N ALA A 182 -13.66 10.06 -34.14
CA ALA A 182 -13.28 9.75 -32.77
C ALA A 182 -12.34 10.82 -32.18
N ILE A 183 -11.37 11.30 -32.97
CA ILE A 183 -10.48 12.41 -32.57
C ILE A 183 -11.30 13.67 -32.36
N SER A 184 -12.08 14.08 -33.36
CA SER A 184 -12.90 15.30 -33.26
C SER A 184 -13.92 15.25 -32.12
N TRP A 185 -14.47 14.06 -31.86
CA TRP A 185 -15.36 13.85 -30.71
C TRP A 185 -14.61 14.07 -29.39
N ALA A 186 -13.46 13.40 -29.21
CA ALA A 186 -12.72 13.47 -27.94
C ALA A 186 -12.15 14.88 -27.68
N ASP A 187 -11.57 15.53 -28.69
CA ASP A 187 -11.00 16.87 -28.60
C ASP A 187 -12.08 17.96 -28.43
N GLY A 188 -13.33 17.65 -28.79
CA GLY A 188 -14.47 18.55 -28.66
C GLY A 188 -15.20 18.45 -27.31
N LEU A 189 -14.78 17.56 -26.41
CA LEU A 189 -15.43 17.40 -25.11
C LEU A 189 -15.08 18.55 -24.17
N THR A 190 -16.11 19.16 -23.59
CA THR A 190 -15.98 20.16 -22.51
C THR A 190 -16.46 19.60 -21.16
N TRP A 191 -16.39 18.28 -20.99
CA TRP A 191 -16.95 17.56 -19.86
C TRP A 191 -16.20 17.87 -18.56
N LEU A 192 -16.94 18.00 -17.44
CA LEU A 192 -16.42 18.39 -16.12
C LEU A 192 -15.78 19.78 -16.09
N ASP A 193 -16.24 20.68 -16.96
CA ASP A 193 -15.64 22.00 -17.20
C ASP A 193 -14.16 21.89 -17.61
N LYS A 194 -13.81 20.86 -18.38
CA LYS A 194 -12.47 20.59 -18.91
C LYS A 194 -12.51 20.46 -20.42
N ASP A 195 -11.57 21.09 -21.09
CA ASP A 195 -11.41 21.15 -22.55
C ASP A 195 -10.13 20.44 -23.04
N ASP A 196 -9.45 19.70 -22.15
CA ASP A 196 -8.19 18.98 -22.40
C ASP A 196 -8.39 17.46 -22.65
N TRP A 197 -9.59 17.06 -23.04
CA TRP A 197 -9.92 15.69 -23.41
C TRP A 197 -9.34 15.33 -24.78
N ARG A 198 -8.93 14.08 -24.94
CA ARG A 198 -8.35 13.52 -26.16
C ARG A 198 -8.53 12.01 -26.24
N MET A 199 -8.24 11.44 -27.40
CA MET A 199 -8.12 9.99 -27.52
C MET A 199 -6.85 9.45 -26.83
N PRO A 200 -6.88 8.22 -26.28
CA PRO A 200 -5.71 7.57 -25.71
C PRO A 200 -4.76 7.07 -26.79
N THR A 201 -3.47 7.22 -26.56
CA THR A 201 -2.41 6.52 -27.30
C THR A 201 -2.52 5.01 -27.14
N MET A 202 -1.76 4.23 -27.91
CA MET A 202 -1.80 2.77 -27.84
C MET A 202 -1.43 2.27 -26.44
N ASP A 203 -0.41 2.86 -25.82
CA ASP A 203 0.06 2.44 -24.49
C ASP A 203 -0.94 2.81 -23.40
N GLU A 204 -1.53 4.00 -23.49
CA GLU A 204 -2.62 4.42 -22.60
C GLU A 204 -3.85 3.51 -22.76
N LEU A 205 -4.24 3.17 -23.99
CA LEU A 205 -5.38 2.30 -24.25
C LEU A 205 -5.13 0.86 -23.80
N SER A 206 -3.88 0.37 -23.90
CA SER A 206 -3.46 -0.92 -23.35
C SER A 206 -3.55 -0.93 -21.83
N THR A 207 -3.14 0.18 -21.20
CA THR A 207 -3.24 0.39 -19.75
C THR A 207 -4.71 0.46 -19.30
N ILE A 208 -5.58 1.10 -20.09
CA ILE A 208 -7.03 1.08 -19.88
C ILE A 208 -7.56 -0.35 -19.96
N TYR A 209 -7.12 -1.14 -20.94
CA TYR A 209 -7.54 -2.54 -21.06
C TYR A 209 -7.14 -3.36 -19.83
N THR A 210 -5.90 -3.25 -19.33
CA THR A 210 -5.48 -4.02 -18.14
C THR A 210 -6.25 -3.62 -16.88
N ASN A 211 -6.66 -2.35 -16.78
CA ASN A 211 -7.40 -1.79 -15.64
C ASN A 211 -8.93 -1.73 -15.84
N ARG A 212 -9.46 -2.31 -16.93
CA ARG A 212 -10.86 -2.14 -17.37
C ARG A 212 -11.92 -2.49 -16.32
N ALA A 213 -11.61 -3.40 -15.39
CA ALA A 213 -12.51 -3.75 -14.28
C ALA A 213 -12.80 -2.55 -13.36
N SER A 214 -11.84 -1.63 -13.21
CA SER A 214 -11.92 -0.46 -12.35
C SER A 214 -12.60 0.76 -13.01
N ILE A 215 -12.84 0.70 -14.32
CA ILE A 215 -13.40 1.80 -15.15
C ILE A 215 -14.95 1.71 -15.24
N GLY A 216 -15.53 0.59 -14.78
CA GLY A 216 -16.96 0.31 -14.86
C GLY A 216 -17.32 -0.56 -16.07
N THR A 217 -18.56 -0.48 -16.55
CA THR A 217 -19.01 -1.30 -17.69
C THR A 217 -18.34 -0.86 -18.99
N TYR A 218 -17.77 -1.82 -19.70
CA TYR A 218 -17.23 -1.68 -21.05
C TYR A 218 -17.87 -2.69 -21.98
N ARG A 219 -17.86 -2.42 -23.29
CA ARG A 219 -18.28 -3.40 -24.29
C ARG A 219 -17.09 -4.28 -24.67
N ALA A 220 -17.28 -5.59 -24.72
CA ALA A 220 -16.24 -6.52 -25.18
C ALA A 220 -16.08 -6.40 -26.71
N SER A 221 -15.46 -5.31 -27.18
CA SER A 221 -15.34 -4.96 -28.59
C SER A 221 -14.04 -4.19 -28.88
N THR A 222 -13.87 -3.67 -30.09
CA THR A 222 -12.68 -2.92 -30.50
C THR A 222 -12.80 -1.45 -30.15
N TYR A 223 -11.74 -0.91 -29.55
CA TYR A 223 -11.61 0.51 -29.21
C TYR A 223 -10.50 1.16 -30.01
N TRP A 224 -10.77 2.36 -30.52
CA TRP A 224 -9.78 3.15 -31.24
C TRP A 224 -8.71 3.72 -30.31
N SER A 225 -7.46 3.70 -30.79
CA SER A 225 -6.36 4.49 -30.25
C SER A 225 -6.06 5.70 -31.14
N ALA A 226 -5.52 6.76 -30.55
CA ALA A 226 -4.93 7.90 -31.25
C ALA A 226 -3.66 7.52 -32.05
N THR A 227 -3.08 6.34 -31.84
CA THR A 227 -1.88 5.90 -32.54
C THR A 227 -2.18 5.61 -34.02
N ASP A 228 -1.66 6.49 -34.88
CA ASP A 228 -1.75 6.41 -36.32
C ASP A 228 -0.64 5.52 -36.92
N THR A 229 -0.96 4.77 -37.97
CA THR A 229 0.00 3.92 -38.71
C THR A 229 0.13 4.31 -40.18
N GLY A 230 -0.59 5.34 -40.62
CA GLY A 230 -0.50 5.86 -41.98
C GLY A 230 -1.80 6.53 -42.46
N PRO A 231 -1.87 6.94 -43.73
CA PRO A 231 -2.97 7.77 -44.23
C PRO A 231 -4.34 7.08 -44.15
N ILE A 232 -4.38 5.75 -44.18
CA ILE A 232 -5.62 4.97 -44.26
C ILE A 232 -5.90 4.09 -43.03
N ASN A 233 -4.91 3.85 -42.17
CA ASN A 233 -4.97 2.84 -41.10
C ASN A 233 -4.54 3.39 -39.74
N ALA A 234 -5.17 2.92 -38.67
CA ALA A 234 -4.83 3.26 -37.29
C ALA A 234 -4.92 2.05 -36.35
N VAL A 235 -4.36 2.20 -35.15
CA VAL A 235 -4.34 1.15 -34.13
C VAL A 235 -5.66 1.09 -33.36
N ASN A 236 -6.14 -0.11 -33.09
CA ASN A 236 -7.25 -0.38 -32.17
C ASN A 236 -6.92 -1.59 -31.28
N ILE A 237 -7.61 -1.70 -30.15
CA ILE A 237 -7.43 -2.80 -29.19
C ILE A 237 -8.76 -3.51 -28.96
N TYR A 238 -8.74 -4.84 -28.97
CA TYR A 238 -9.89 -5.67 -28.62
C TYR A 238 -10.00 -5.79 -27.10
N PHE A 239 -11.04 -5.21 -26.51
CA PHE A 239 -11.26 -5.26 -25.06
C PHE A 239 -11.78 -6.61 -24.55
N PHE A 240 -11.98 -7.58 -25.46
CA PHE A 240 -12.24 -8.97 -25.10
C PHE A 240 -10.98 -9.70 -24.62
N ASN A 241 -9.83 -9.44 -25.24
CA ASN A 241 -8.60 -10.22 -25.01
C ASN A 241 -7.30 -9.39 -25.04
N GLY A 242 -7.38 -8.07 -25.21
CA GLY A 242 -6.23 -7.17 -25.26
C GLY A 242 -5.47 -7.19 -26.58
N TYR A 243 -5.98 -7.89 -27.60
CA TYR A 243 -5.29 -8.00 -28.87
C TYR A 243 -5.21 -6.63 -29.55
N VAL A 244 -4.00 -6.23 -29.94
CA VAL A 244 -3.75 -4.99 -30.69
C VAL A 244 -3.85 -5.28 -32.18
N ASN A 245 -4.61 -4.46 -32.90
CA ASN A 245 -4.86 -4.61 -34.33
C ASN A 245 -4.70 -3.28 -35.07
N VAL A 246 -4.44 -3.36 -36.37
CA VAL A 246 -4.41 -2.22 -37.28
C VAL A 246 -5.61 -2.31 -38.21
N SER A 247 -6.31 -1.20 -38.42
CA SER A 247 -7.53 -1.22 -39.22
C SER A 247 -7.79 0.09 -39.95
N SER A 248 -8.60 0.01 -41.00
CA SER A 248 -8.98 1.18 -41.79
C SER A 248 -9.68 2.25 -40.94
N LYS A 249 -9.23 3.49 -41.09
CA LYS A 249 -9.76 4.70 -40.42
C LYS A 249 -11.22 4.99 -40.75
N GLY A 250 -11.74 4.45 -41.86
CA GLY A 250 -13.15 4.60 -42.24
C GLY A 250 -14.13 3.72 -41.43
N GLY A 251 -13.63 2.75 -40.67
CA GLY A 251 -14.46 1.86 -39.86
C GLY A 251 -14.90 2.48 -38.53
N ASN A 252 -16.14 2.21 -38.13
CA ASN A 252 -16.67 2.65 -36.84
C ASN A 252 -16.24 1.70 -35.71
N ARG A 253 -15.60 2.24 -34.67
CA ARG A 253 -15.21 1.51 -33.46
C ARG A 253 -15.49 2.34 -32.23
N TYR A 254 -15.52 1.67 -31.08
CA TYR A 254 -15.72 2.33 -29.80
C TYR A 254 -14.59 3.30 -29.48
N VAL A 255 -14.88 4.33 -28.72
CA VAL A 255 -13.91 5.38 -28.36
C VAL A 255 -13.97 5.61 -26.87
N ARG A 256 -12.82 5.77 -26.22
CA ARG A 256 -12.74 6.29 -24.85
C ARG A 256 -11.96 7.58 -24.90
N ALA A 257 -12.40 8.57 -24.15
CA ALA A 257 -11.66 9.80 -23.95
C ALA A 257 -10.79 9.68 -22.70
N VAL A 258 -9.58 10.23 -22.80
CA VAL A 258 -8.66 10.43 -21.69
C VAL A 258 -8.28 11.89 -21.62
N ARG A 259 -7.84 12.33 -20.45
CA ARG A 259 -7.15 13.61 -20.29
C ARG A 259 -5.92 13.39 -19.44
N THR A 260 -4.88 14.17 -19.69
CA THR A 260 -3.70 14.15 -18.85
C THR A 260 -4.12 14.52 -17.43
N ALA A 261 -3.71 13.75 -16.44
CA ALA A 261 -3.88 14.18 -15.07
C ALA A 261 -2.93 15.35 -14.85
N ASN A 262 -3.44 16.58 -14.99
CA ASN A 262 -2.79 17.75 -14.42
C ASN A 262 -2.94 17.62 -12.91
N ILE A 263 -2.05 16.85 -12.30
CA ILE A 263 -2.07 16.59 -10.87
C ILE A 263 -1.56 17.85 -10.16
N SER A 264 -2.42 18.87 -10.11
CA SER A 264 -2.35 19.85 -9.03
C SER A 264 -2.89 19.16 -7.80
N TYR A 265 -2.01 18.50 -7.07
CA TYR A 265 -2.32 18.02 -5.73
C TYR A 265 -2.78 19.24 -4.91
N VAL A 266 -4.07 19.33 -4.59
CA VAL A 266 -4.47 20.00 -3.36
C VAL A 266 -4.07 18.99 -2.28
N PRO A 267 -3.00 19.21 -1.52
CA PRO A 267 -2.55 18.22 -0.55
C PRO A 267 -3.72 17.96 0.39
N CYS A 268 -4.13 16.70 0.54
CA CYS A 268 -4.99 16.35 1.66
C CYS A 268 -4.30 16.87 2.93
N THR A 269 -4.95 17.81 3.62
CA THR A 269 -4.37 18.39 4.84
C THR A 269 -4.39 17.35 5.96
N GLN A 270 -5.29 16.37 5.87
CA GLN A 270 -5.26 15.16 6.68
C GLN A 270 -4.22 14.19 6.10
N LYS A 271 -3.19 13.91 6.88
CA LYS A 271 -2.28 12.78 6.68
C LYS A 271 -2.73 11.66 7.64
N PRO A 272 -3.63 10.75 7.21
CA PRO A 272 -4.10 9.63 8.02
C PRO A 272 -3.00 8.90 8.76
N GLU A 273 -3.27 8.55 10.01
CA GLU A 273 -2.29 7.98 10.91
C GLU A 273 -2.29 6.46 10.77
N ILE A 274 -1.18 5.88 10.34
CA ILE A 274 -0.96 4.45 10.53
C ILE A 274 -0.61 4.23 11.99
N LEU A 275 0.40 4.96 12.49
CA LEU A 275 0.80 4.99 13.89
C LEU A 275 1.37 6.37 14.24
N ASN A 276 0.97 6.94 15.38
CA ASN A 276 1.35 8.31 15.74
C ASN A 276 1.55 8.48 17.26
N LYS A 277 2.66 9.10 17.67
CA LYS A 277 2.88 9.60 19.05
C LYS A 277 2.96 11.14 19.10
N GLY A 278 2.49 11.81 18.05
CA GLY A 278 2.77 13.21 17.78
C GLY A 278 3.91 13.33 16.78
N SER A 279 3.71 14.18 15.76
CA SER A 279 4.70 14.42 14.70
C SER A 279 5.98 15.08 15.21
N ASP A 280 5.92 15.67 16.40
CA ASP A 280 7.05 16.19 17.16
C ASP A 280 7.92 15.10 17.79
N ALA A 281 7.42 13.86 17.96
CA ALA A 281 8.21 12.70 18.39
C ALA A 281 8.43 11.73 17.23
N TYR A 282 7.45 10.87 16.95
CA TYR A 282 7.49 9.94 15.83
C TYR A 282 6.09 9.62 15.30
N SER A 283 5.97 9.50 13.98
CA SER A 283 4.74 9.00 13.35
C SER A 283 5.00 8.40 11.98
N LEU A 284 4.17 7.43 11.60
CA LEU A 284 4.06 6.88 10.26
C LEU A 284 2.64 7.14 9.76
N ARG A 285 2.52 7.78 8.60
CA ARG A 285 1.25 8.27 8.05
C ARG A 285 1.16 7.95 6.57
N LEU A 286 -0.05 7.82 6.04
CA LEU A 286 -0.27 7.59 4.61
C LEU A 286 -1.27 8.61 4.07
N SER A 287 -0.91 9.27 2.99
CA SER A 287 -1.83 10.10 2.23
C SER A 287 -2.46 9.25 1.12
N LEU A 288 -3.76 8.99 1.26
CA LEU A 288 -4.51 8.06 0.41
C LEU A 288 -4.77 8.60 -1.02
N ASP A 289 -4.76 9.93 -1.16
CA ASP A 289 -4.91 10.65 -2.44
C ASP A 289 -3.65 10.56 -3.31
N THR A 290 -2.48 10.69 -2.69
CA THR A 290 -1.18 10.75 -3.36
C THR A 290 -0.45 9.42 -3.32
N SER A 291 -0.95 8.45 -2.55
CA SER A 291 -0.27 7.19 -2.24
C SER A 291 1.14 7.41 -1.69
N ILE A 292 1.33 8.49 -0.92
CA ILE A 292 2.62 8.83 -0.30
C ILE A 292 2.60 8.42 1.16
N LEU A 293 3.55 7.56 1.52
CA LEU A 293 3.92 7.24 2.89
C LEU A 293 4.78 8.38 3.45
N TYR A 294 4.45 8.84 4.65
CA TYR A 294 5.18 9.87 5.38
C TYR A 294 5.72 9.31 6.69
N GLY A 295 7.03 9.47 6.90
CA GLY A 295 7.68 9.19 8.18
C GLY A 295 8.09 10.48 8.86
N TYR A 296 7.80 10.60 10.16
CA TYR A 296 8.22 11.74 10.97
C TYR A 296 9.11 11.29 12.12
N ILE A 297 10.22 11.99 12.31
CA ILE A 297 11.08 11.91 13.49
C ILE A 297 11.42 13.33 13.94
N SER A 298 11.03 13.70 15.15
CA SER A 298 11.31 15.03 15.72
C SER A 298 10.86 16.20 14.83
N GLY A 299 9.69 16.08 14.18
CA GLY A 299 9.18 17.06 13.22
C GLY A 299 9.81 17.01 11.81
N ASN A 300 10.83 16.17 11.59
CA ASN A 300 11.46 16.01 10.28
C ASN A 300 10.70 14.96 9.46
N GLU A 301 10.33 15.33 8.24
CA GLU A 301 9.55 14.50 7.31
C GLU A 301 10.47 13.79 6.31
N ILE A 302 10.13 12.54 5.98
CA ILE A 302 10.61 11.81 4.81
C ILE A 302 9.41 11.17 4.11
N THR A 303 9.47 11.02 2.78
CA THR A 303 8.38 10.48 1.98
C THR A 303 8.79 9.30 1.10
N ALA A 304 7.83 8.42 0.78
CA ALA A 304 8.00 7.34 -0.18
C ALA A 304 6.67 7.06 -0.90
N SER A 305 6.71 6.82 -2.21
CA SER A 305 5.52 6.44 -2.98
C SER A 305 5.19 4.95 -2.82
N ILE A 306 3.90 4.64 -2.73
CA ILE A 306 3.33 3.29 -2.76
C ILE A 306 2.69 3.06 -4.13
N SER A 307 2.97 1.90 -4.74
CA SER A 307 2.34 1.45 -5.98
C SER A 307 1.16 0.53 -5.67
N ASN A 308 0.07 0.59 -6.44
CA ASN A 308 -1.15 -0.22 -6.23
C ASN A 308 -1.76 -0.04 -4.83
N PRO A 309 -2.12 1.19 -4.43
CA PRO A 309 -2.43 1.55 -3.03
C PRO A 309 -3.62 0.81 -2.40
N THR A 310 -4.38 0.03 -3.17
CA THR A 310 -5.51 -0.79 -2.67
C THR A 310 -5.09 -2.19 -2.23
N ASP A 311 -3.85 -2.59 -2.50
CA ASP A 311 -3.30 -3.88 -2.10
C ASP A 311 -2.77 -3.83 -0.66
N TRP A 312 -2.45 -5.00 -0.12
CA TRP A 312 -1.71 -5.09 1.13
C TRP A 312 -0.27 -4.65 0.93
N HIS A 313 0.21 -3.75 1.79
CA HIS A 313 1.58 -3.27 1.81
C HIS A 313 2.20 -3.43 3.19
N HIS A 314 3.48 -3.79 3.22
CA HIS A 314 4.30 -3.69 4.42
C HIS A 314 5.04 -2.37 4.41
N VAL A 315 4.72 -1.50 5.37
CA VAL A 315 5.30 -0.15 5.46
C VAL A 315 6.17 -0.05 6.70
N VAL A 316 7.38 0.47 6.55
CA VAL A 316 8.37 0.55 7.65
C VAL A 316 9.08 1.90 7.64
N MET A 317 9.22 2.51 8.81
CA MET A 317 10.14 3.61 9.06
C MET A 317 11.21 3.17 10.05
N THR A 318 12.48 3.45 9.75
CA THR A 318 13.58 3.29 10.70
C THR A 318 14.29 4.61 10.95
N PHE A 319 14.83 4.76 12.16
CA PHE A 319 15.77 5.82 12.50
C PHE A 319 16.83 5.29 13.46
N ASN A 320 18.10 5.55 13.16
CA ASN A 320 19.23 5.00 13.92
C ASN A 320 20.07 6.06 14.67
N GLY A 321 19.55 7.28 14.82
CA GLY A 321 20.30 8.42 15.38
C GLY A 321 21.11 9.24 14.37
N THR A 322 21.30 8.71 13.15
CA THR A 322 22.06 9.37 12.07
C THR A 322 21.35 9.37 10.71
N LYS A 323 20.44 8.42 10.48
CA LYS A 323 19.68 8.27 9.24
C LYS A 323 18.24 7.91 9.57
N GLN A 324 17.33 8.50 8.82
CA GLN A 324 15.92 8.12 8.76
C GLN A 324 15.64 7.48 7.39
N GLN A 325 14.90 6.38 7.38
CA GLN A 325 14.63 5.58 6.18
C GLN A 325 13.18 5.15 6.10
N LEU A 326 12.65 5.03 4.88
CA LEU A 326 11.35 4.42 4.59
C LEU A 326 11.51 3.21 3.69
N PHE A 327 10.82 2.14 4.04
CA PHE A 327 10.72 0.92 3.27
C PHE A 327 9.25 0.64 2.95
N VAL A 328 9.01 0.11 1.75
CA VAL A 328 7.70 -0.38 1.31
C VAL A 328 7.93 -1.75 0.67
N ASP A 329 7.17 -2.74 1.13
CA ASP A 329 7.20 -4.12 0.67
C ASP A 329 8.60 -4.73 0.75
N GLY A 330 9.26 -4.53 1.90
CA GLY A 330 10.61 -5.03 2.18
C GLY A 330 11.75 -4.26 1.50
N ASN A 331 11.46 -3.26 0.66
CA ASN A 331 12.45 -2.54 -0.14
C ASN A 331 12.67 -1.10 0.36
N LEU A 332 13.93 -0.67 0.45
CA LEU A 332 14.26 0.72 0.76
C LEU A 332 13.75 1.65 -0.34
N LYS A 333 12.87 2.59 -0.01
CA LYS A 333 12.31 3.57 -0.94
C LYS A 333 12.97 4.94 -0.81
N ASN A 334 13.30 5.35 0.41
CA ASN A 334 13.95 6.64 0.65
C ASN A 334 14.85 6.61 1.89
N THR A 335 15.89 7.43 1.90
CA THR A 335 16.81 7.62 3.02
C THR A 335 17.25 9.07 3.09
N THR A 336 17.32 9.63 4.30
CA THR A 336 17.91 10.95 4.56
C THR A 336 18.83 10.89 5.77
N THR A 337 19.83 11.78 5.80
CA THR A 337 20.66 11.98 6.98
C THR A 337 19.88 12.83 7.97
N LEU A 338 19.70 12.32 9.18
CA LEU A 338 19.06 13.01 10.28
C LEU A 338 19.86 12.73 11.54
N GLY A 339 20.45 13.77 12.12
CA GLY A 339 21.22 13.65 13.35
C GLY A 339 20.39 14.01 14.58
N GLY A 340 20.80 13.49 15.74
CA GLY A 340 20.25 13.87 17.04
C GLY A 340 19.34 12.81 17.65
N LYS A 341 18.65 13.21 18.72
CA LYS A 341 17.72 12.35 19.46
C LYS A 341 16.29 12.59 19.02
N ILE A 342 15.47 11.55 19.16
CA ILE A 342 14.02 11.68 19.07
C ILE A 342 13.54 12.51 20.26
N VAL A 343 12.69 13.51 20.00
CA VAL A 343 12.06 14.29 21.07
C VAL A 343 11.12 13.38 21.85
N ALA A 344 11.35 13.27 23.15
CA ALA A 344 10.42 12.58 24.03
C ALA A 344 9.17 13.46 24.26
N ASN A 345 8.01 12.84 24.23
CA ASN A 345 6.78 13.42 24.73
C ASN A 345 5.99 12.35 25.53
N ILE A 346 4.97 12.78 26.25
CA ILE A 346 4.11 11.92 27.08
C ILE A 346 2.75 11.64 26.41
N ASN A 347 2.68 11.81 25.09
CA ASN A 347 1.45 11.56 24.34
C ASN A 347 1.17 10.05 24.28
N ASN A 348 -0.11 9.71 24.20
CA ASN A 348 -0.51 8.35 23.85
C ASN A 348 -0.06 8.02 22.42
N VAL A 349 0.04 6.73 22.11
CA VAL A 349 0.19 6.27 20.72
C VAL A 349 -1.21 6.03 20.15
N THR A 350 -1.50 6.61 18.99
CA THR A 350 -2.71 6.33 18.20
C THR A 350 -2.36 5.44 17.01
N ILE A 351 -3.24 4.51 16.67
CA ILE A 351 -3.14 3.65 15.46
C ILE A 351 -4.43 3.83 14.66
N GLY A 352 -4.31 4.07 13.36
CA GLY A 352 -5.44 4.12 12.44
C GLY A 352 -6.34 5.36 12.51
N ASN A 353 -5.96 6.40 13.26
CA ASN A 353 -6.76 7.62 13.34
C ASN A 353 -6.89 8.31 11.97
N ALA A 354 -8.13 8.55 11.54
CA ALA A 354 -8.50 9.00 10.19
C ALA A 354 -7.98 8.10 9.06
N PHE A 355 -7.52 6.88 9.37
CA PHE A 355 -7.14 5.88 8.39
C PHE A 355 -8.39 5.21 7.86
N SER A 356 -8.46 5.01 6.55
CA SER A 356 -9.52 4.26 5.90
C SER A 356 -8.90 3.01 5.31
N GLY A 357 -9.33 1.83 5.76
CA GLY A 357 -8.77 0.54 5.35
C GLY A 357 -8.51 -0.41 6.51
N SER A 358 -7.68 -1.42 6.27
CA SER A 358 -7.29 -2.41 7.26
C SER A 358 -5.85 -2.18 7.70
N ILE A 359 -5.57 -2.32 8.99
CA ILE A 359 -4.21 -2.38 9.56
C ILE A 359 -4.04 -3.73 10.25
N ASP A 360 -2.86 -4.32 10.07
CA ASP A 360 -2.46 -5.59 10.65
C ASP A 360 -0.98 -5.52 11.11
N GLU A 361 -0.58 -6.31 12.11
CA GLU A 361 0.79 -6.39 12.67
C GLU A 361 1.50 -5.05 12.86
N ALA A 362 0.87 -4.15 13.59
CA ALA A 362 1.54 -2.91 13.98
C ALA A 362 2.60 -3.22 15.04
N ARG A 363 3.84 -2.75 14.84
CA ARG A 363 4.94 -2.96 15.77
C ARG A 363 5.81 -1.72 15.95
N ILE A 364 6.35 -1.57 17.16
CA ILE A 364 7.35 -0.56 17.50
C ILE A 364 8.57 -1.25 18.11
N TYR A 365 9.75 -0.90 17.62
CA TYR A 365 11.04 -1.33 18.15
C TYR A 365 11.81 -0.12 18.68
N SER A 366 12.46 -0.25 19.83
CA SER A 366 13.41 0.72 20.39
C SER A 366 14.83 0.59 19.79
N ARG A 367 14.91 0.08 18.56
CA ARG A 367 16.12 -0.02 17.74
C ARG A 367 15.78 0.16 16.26
N ALA A 368 16.77 0.49 15.45
CA ALA A 368 16.64 0.44 14.00
C ALA A 368 16.81 -1.00 13.51
N LEU A 369 15.80 -1.54 12.83
CA LEU A 369 15.90 -2.82 12.11
C LEU A 369 16.81 -2.65 10.89
N THR A 370 17.53 -3.71 10.55
CA THR A 370 18.31 -3.81 9.32
C THR A 370 17.40 -4.09 8.13
N ALA A 371 17.88 -3.77 6.92
CA ALA A 371 17.15 -4.08 5.68
C ALA A 371 16.86 -5.60 5.54
N VAL A 372 17.73 -6.46 6.06
CA VAL A 372 17.54 -7.92 6.02
C VAL A 372 16.40 -8.34 6.95
N GLU A 373 16.36 -7.82 8.18
CA GLU A 373 15.24 -8.08 9.11
C GLU A 373 13.92 -7.59 8.53
N ILE A 374 13.89 -6.39 7.95
CA ILE A 374 12.71 -5.82 7.30
C ILE A 374 12.24 -6.71 6.14
N GLN A 375 13.15 -7.17 5.30
CA GLN A 375 12.82 -8.06 4.19
C GLN A 375 12.31 -9.43 4.69
N GLN A 376 12.81 -9.92 5.81
CA GLN A 376 12.31 -11.13 6.47
C GLN A 376 10.89 -10.93 6.99
N HIS A 377 10.61 -9.82 7.70
CA HIS A 377 9.27 -9.48 8.18
C HIS A 377 8.28 -9.33 7.01
N TYR A 378 8.71 -8.70 5.91
CA TYR A 378 7.94 -8.63 4.68
C TYR A 378 7.65 -10.02 4.12
N ALA A 379 8.66 -10.88 3.94
CA ALA A 379 8.46 -12.21 3.36
C ALA A 379 7.50 -13.07 4.20
N GLU A 380 7.59 -12.97 5.53
CA GLU A 380 6.66 -13.65 6.44
C GLU A 380 5.24 -13.12 6.36
N GLY A 381 5.08 -11.79 6.31
CA GLY A 381 3.77 -11.18 6.18
C GLY A 381 3.18 -11.35 4.77
N ALA A 382 3.99 -11.36 3.73
CA ALA A 382 3.55 -11.54 2.35
C ALA A 382 2.87 -12.90 2.15
N GLY A 383 3.42 -13.96 2.77
CA GLY A 383 2.78 -15.28 2.80
C GLY A 383 1.41 -15.29 3.49
N ARG A 384 1.10 -14.29 4.31
CA ARG A 384 -0.17 -14.14 5.06
C ARG A 384 -1.16 -13.21 4.38
N HIS A 385 -0.70 -12.12 3.76
CA HIS A 385 -1.54 -11.03 3.22
C HIS A 385 -1.69 -11.03 1.69
N LEU A 386 -0.76 -11.65 0.94
CA LEU A 386 -0.78 -11.67 -0.53
C LEU A 386 -1.22 -13.03 -1.11
N ALA A 387 -1.59 -13.98 -0.24
CA ALA A 387 -2.00 -15.33 -0.64
C ALA A 387 -3.37 -15.38 -1.36
N ASP A 388 -4.15 -14.30 -1.30
CA ASP A 388 -5.51 -14.20 -1.86
C ASP A 388 -5.56 -13.72 -3.33
N ALA A 389 -4.41 -13.65 -4.02
CA ALA A 389 -4.32 -13.22 -5.42
C ALA A 389 -4.41 -14.37 -6.46
N LYS A 390 -5.01 -15.52 -6.12
CA LYS A 390 -5.12 -16.69 -7.03
C LYS A 390 -6.54 -17.19 -7.23
#